data_AF-A0A968XLI1-F1
#
_entry.id   AF-A0A968XLI1-F1
#
_cell.length_a   1.000
_cell.length_b   1.000
_cell.length_c   1.000
_cell.angle_alpha   90.00
_cell.angle_beta   90.00
_cell.angle_gamma   90.00
#
_symmetry.space_group_name_H-M   'P 1'
#
loop_
_entity.id
_entity.type
_entity.pdbx_description
1 polymer ?
#
loop_
_entity_poly.entity_id
_entity_poly.type
_entity_poly.pdbx_seq_one_letter_code
_entity_poly.pdbx_strand_id
1 'polypeptide(L)'
;MKRSIILILHLGYWLLYFLLLALFFFIIGLQAEKSSNFNLWAALPLIILCVLPNLLSFYLYYSLIFTRFFSQQEFVLASIFGGLLSLATAIFALVISLFLFGLNQPIFSNAADFFPMLASFFLLATIHGGIALVIRGFITWFDEIRLKEELTKKNYETEMALLKSQL
;
A
#
# COMPACT_ATOMS: atom_id res chain seq x y z
N MET A 1 -7.04 15.29 8.89
CA MET A 1 -5.84 16.06 8.52
C MET A 1 -6.19 16.87 7.27
N LYS A 2 -5.53 18.01 6.96
CA LYS A 2 -5.83 18.72 5.69
C LYS A 2 -5.63 17.77 4.51
N ARG A 3 -6.55 17.79 3.53
CA ARG A 3 -6.51 16.88 2.36
C ARG A 3 -5.18 16.95 1.61
N SER A 4 -4.57 18.12 1.52
CA SER A 4 -3.26 18.31 0.89
C SER A 4 -2.14 17.50 1.56
N ILE A 5 -2.14 17.39 2.89
CA ILE A 5 -1.11 16.65 3.62
C ILE A 5 -1.31 15.14 3.39
N ILE A 6 -2.56 14.68 3.37
CA ILE A 6 -2.89 13.28 3.05
C ILE A 6 -2.36 12.92 1.66
N LEU A 7 -2.59 13.81 0.69
CA LEU A 7 -2.12 13.63 -0.68
C LEU A 7 -0.59 13.61 -0.76
N ILE A 8 0.11 14.51 -0.04
CA ILE A 8 1.58 14.51 0.04
C ILE A 8 2.11 13.19 0.63
N LEU A 9 1.46 12.64 1.65
CA LEU A 9 1.87 11.38 2.27
C LEU A 9 1.79 10.21 1.27
N HIS A 10 0.69 10.14 0.50
CA HIS A 10 0.51 9.12 -0.54
C HIS A 10 1.51 9.31 -1.67
N LEU A 11 1.66 10.54 -2.17
CA LEU A 11 2.63 10.85 -3.23
C LEU A 11 4.06 10.56 -2.80
N GLY A 12 4.44 10.92 -1.58
CA GLY A 12 5.78 10.68 -1.05
C GLY A 12 6.09 9.18 -0.99
N TYR A 13 5.14 8.38 -0.52
CA TYR A 13 5.28 6.92 -0.54
C TYR A 13 5.44 6.36 -1.95
N TRP A 14 4.55 6.72 -2.89
CA TRP A 14 4.62 6.22 -4.26
C TRP A 14 5.88 6.69 -4.98
N LEU A 15 6.33 7.92 -4.73
CA LEU A 15 7.58 8.45 -5.26
C LEU A 15 8.78 7.63 -4.77
N LEU A 16 8.83 7.28 -3.48
CA LEU A 16 9.88 6.41 -2.94
C LEU A 16 9.83 5.01 -3.57
N TYR A 17 8.65 4.46 -3.80
CA TYR A 17 8.51 3.17 -4.48
C TYR A 17 8.96 3.24 -5.95
N PHE A 18 8.58 4.28 -6.69
CA PHE A 18 9.05 4.49 -8.06
C PHE A 18 10.56 4.73 -8.12
N LEU A 19 11.13 5.42 -7.14
CA LEU A 19 12.58 5.57 -7.00
C LEU A 19 13.26 4.21 -6.79
N LEU A 20 12.70 3.36 -5.91
CA LEU A 20 13.22 2.00 -5.69
C LEU A 20 13.19 1.18 -6.98
N LEU A 21 12.07 1.22 -7.73
CA LEU A 21 11.96 0.54 -9.02
C LEU A 21 12.97 1.10 -10.04
N ALA A 22 13.15 2.42 -10.11
CA ALA A 22 14.12 3.05 -10.99
C ALA A 22 15.55 2.60 -10.68
N LEU A 23 15.92 2.49 -9.40
CA LEU A 23 17.23 1.97 -8.97
C LEU A 23 17.41 0.50 -9.36
N PHE A 24 16.37 -0.33 -9.20
CA PHE A 24 16.40 -1.73 -9.64
C PHE A 24 16.65 -1.86 -11.14
N PHE A 25 15.89 -1.12 -11.96
CA PHE A 25 16.09 -1.14 -13.41
C PHE A 25 17.43 -0.55 -13.83
N PHE A 26 17.93 0.47 -13.13
CA PHE A 26 19.25 1.03 -13.38
C PHE A 26 20.35 0.00 -13.15
N ILE A 27 20.30 -0.76 -12.05
CA ILE A 27 21.27 -1.82 -11.75
C ILE A 27 21.21 -2.94 -12.79
N ILE A 28 20.00 -3.39 -13.16
CA ILE A 28 19.82 -4.40 -14.22
C ILE A 28 20.40 -3.89 -15.54
N GLY A 29 20.18 -2.62 -15.88
CA GLY A 29 20.73 -1.98 -17.07
C GLY A 29 22.25 -1.92 -17.07
N LEU A 30 22.90 -1.71 -15.91
CA LEU A 30 24.36 -1.74 -15.79
C LEU A 30 24.96 -3.15 -15.95
N GLN A 31 24.19 -4.19 -15.61
CA GLN A 31 24.63 -5.59 -15.71
C GLN A 31 24.35 -6.21 -17.07
N ALA A 32 23.46 -5.63 -17.88
CA ALA A 32 23.22 -6.09 -19.23
C ALA A 32 24.49 -5.88 -20.08
N GLU A 33 24.98 -6.95 -20.71
CA GLU A 33 26.17 -6.85 -21.57
C GLU A 33 25.99 -5.78 -22.66
N LYS A 34 27.13 -5.18 -23.04
CA LYS A 34 27.37 -3.93 -23.81
C LYS A 34 26.58 -3.72 -25.12
N SER A 35 25.70 -4.63 -25.54
CA SER A 35 24.96 -4.58 -26.82
C SER A 35 23.47 -4.24 -26.68
N SER A 36 22.92 -4.16 -25.47
CA SER A 36 21.51 -3.82 -25.26
C SER A 36 21.35 -2.31 -25.01
N ASN A 37 20.88 -1.57 -26.02
CA ASN A 37 20.30 -0.25 -25.79
C ASN A 37 19.13 -0.42 -24.82
N PHE A 38 19.33 -0.08 -23.53
CA PHE A 38 18.27 -0.13 -22.53
C PHE A 38 17.09 0.72 -23.02
N ASN A 39 16.03 0.03 -23.46
CA ASN A 39 14.84 0.66 -24.00
C ASN A 39 13.76 0.66 -22.92
N LEU A 40 13.32 1.85 -22.50
CA LEU A 40 12.23 2.01 -21.54
C LEU A 40 10.95 1.28 -21.98
N TRP A 41 10.71 1.19 -23.28
CA TRP A 41 9.58 0.45 -23.83
C TRP A 41 9.65 -1.06 -23.55
N ALA A 42 10.85 -1.63 -23.45
CA ALA A 42 11.06 -3.02 -23.09
C ALA A 42 10.82 -3.28 -21.59
N ALA A 43 11.00 -2.26 -20.74
CA ALA A 43 10.75 -2.35 -19.30
C ALA A 43 9.27 -2.15 -18.93
N LEU A 44 8.45 -1.61 -19.84
CA LEU A 44 7.05 -1.27 -19.57
C LEU A 44 6.21 -2.45 -19.03
N PRO A 45 6.30 -3.68 -19.57
CA PRO A 45 5.56 -4.82 -19.02
C PRO A 45 5.94 -5.13 -17.56
N LEU A 46 7.22 -5.02 -17.21
CA LEU A 46 7.70 -5.22 -15.84
C LEU A 46 7.22 -4.10 -14.91
N ILE A 47 7.21 -2.85 -15.37
CA ILE A 47 6.67 -1.72 -14.60
C ILE A 47 5.18 -1.94 -14.31
N ILE A 48 4.40 -2.37 -15.30
CA ILE A 48 2.97 -2.66 -15.11
C ILE A 48 2.79 -3.78 -14.06
N LEU A 49 3.56 -4.86 -14.19
CA LEU A 49 3.50 -6.00 -13.27
C LEU A 49 3.90 -5.62 -11.83
N CYS A 50 4.88 -4.74 -11.65
CA CYS A 50 5.33 -4.28 -10.34
C CYS A 50 4.43 -3.20 -9.74
N VAL A 51 3.75 -2.39 -10.53
CA VAL A 51 2.98 -1.23 -10.01
C VAL A 51 1.52 -1.58 -9.83
N LEU A 52 0.87 -2.19 -10.82
CA LEU A 52 -0.59 -2.32 -10.85
C LEU A 52 -1.15 -3.19 -9.71
N PRO A 53 -0.62 -4.41 -9.43
CA PRO A 53 -1.12 -5.25 -8.33
C PRO A 53 -0.87 -4.61 -6.96
N ASN A 54 0.26 -3.93 -6.81
CA ASN A 54 0.64 -3.27 -5.56
C ASN A 54 -0.19 -2.01 -5.29
N LEU A 55 -0.56 -1.28 -6.34
CA LEU A 55 -1.50 -0.16 -6.25
C LEU A 55 -2.89 -0.63 -5.84
N LEU A 56 -3.35 -1.74 -6.43
CA LEU A 56 -4.60 -2.38 -6.04
C LEU A 56 -4.58 -2.81 -4.56
N SER A 57 -3.53 -3.52 -4.12
CA SER A 57 -3.40 -3.94 -2.72
C SER A 57 -3.41 -2.74 -1.77
N PHE A 58 -2.58 -1.73 -2.05
CA PHE A 58 -2.47 -0.53 -1.22
C PHE A 58 -3.83 0.15 -1.00
N TYR A 59 -4.58 0.43 -2.07
CA TYR A 59 -5.85 1.15 -1.94
C TYR A 59 -6.97 0.29 -1.36
N LEU A 60 -6.97 -1.03 -1.59
CA LEU A 60 -7.93 -1.93 -0.96
C LEU A 60 -7.67 -2.05 0.55
N TYR A 61 -6.41 -2.11 1.00
CA TYR A 61 -6.09 -2.05 2.41
C TYR A 61 -6.45 -0.69 3.05
N TYR A 62 -6.09 0.41 2.37
CA TYR A 62 -6.36 1.78 2.84
C TYR A 62 -7.85 2.09 3.01
N SER A 63 -8.69 1.57 2.11
CA SER A 63 -10.12 1.86 2.05
C SER A 63 -10.97 0.78 2.72
N LEU A 64 -10.81 -0.49 2.36
CA LEU A 64 -11.68 -1.59 2.78
C LEU A 64 -11.22 -2.19 4.11
N ILE A 65 -9.97 -2.66 4.19
CA ILE A 65 -9.49 -3.39 5.39
C ILE A 65 -9.44 -2.45 6.60
N PHE A 66 -8.93 -1.23 6.41
CA PHE A 66 -8.84 -0.28 7.50
C PHE A 66 -10.22 0.10 8.05
N THR A 67 -11.14 0.56 7.19
CA THR A 67 -12.42 1.10 7.67
C THR A 67 -13.34 0.02 8.24
N ARG A 68 -13.32 -1.19 7.67
CA ARG A 68 -14.23 -2.25 8.07
C ARG A 68 -13.75 -3.04 9.27
N PHE A 69 -12.45 -3.32 9.38
CA PHE A 69 -11.93 -4.24 10.39
C PHE A 69 -10.96 -3.56 11.35
N PHE A 70 -9.97 -2.82 10.83
CA PHE A 70 -8.93 -2.24 11.68
C PHE A 70 -9.46 -1.14 12.61
N SER A 71 -10.37 -0.30 12.11
CA SER A 71 -11.02 0.75 12.90
C SER A 71 -11.96 0.21 14.00
N GLN A 72 -12.38 -1.05 13.88
CA GLN A 72 -13.26 -1.72 14.86
C GLN A 72 -12.46 -2.53 15.89
N GLN A 73 -11.12 -2.44 15.87
CA GLN A 73 -10.20 -3.23 16.72
C GLN A 73 -10.26 -4.75 16.47
N GLU A 74 -10.85 -5.16 15.35
CA GLU A 74 -10.97 -6.57 14.92
C GLU A 74 -9.69 -7.03 14.21
N PHE A 75 -8.56 -7.02 14.92
CA PHE A 75 -7.23 -7.26 14.33
C PHE A 75 -7.07 -8.65 13.71
N VAL A 76 -7.73 -9.67 14.28
CA VAL A 76 -7.69 -11.04 13.76
C VAL A 76 -8.42 -11.11 12.42
N LEU A 77 -9.63 -10.55 12.32
CA LEU A 77 -10.38 -10.49 11.07
C LEU A 77 -9.65 -9.63 10.03
N ALA A 78 -9.08 -8.49 10.43
CA ALA A 78 -8.26 -7.66 9.55
C ALA A 78 -7.07 -8.45 8.97
N SER A 79 -6.45 -9.31 9.77
CA SER A 79 -5.33 -10.15 9.31
C SER A 79 -5.78 -11.25 8.36
N ILE A 80 -6.90 -11.93 8.63
CA ILE A 80 -7.45 -12.99 7.77
C ILE A 80 -7.90 -12.38 6.42
N PHE A 81 -8.73 -11.34 6.46
CA PHE A 81 -9.20 -10.69 5.24
C PHE A 81 -8.08 -9.98 4.48
N GLY A 82 -7.10 -9.42 5.19
CA GLY A 82 -5.88 -8.89 4.60
C GLY A 82 -5.11 -9.98 3.85
N GLY A 83 -4.85 -11.13 4.49
CA GLY A 83 -4.19 -12.27 3.85
C GLY A 83 -4.93 -12.75 2.60
N LEU A 84 -6.26 -12.88 2.67
CA LEU A 84 -7.07 -13.25 1.50
C LEU A 84 -6.96 -12.21 0.37
N LEU A 85 -6.94 -10.93 0.70
CA LEU A 85 -6.81 -9.83 -0.25
C LEU A 85 -5.41 -9.80 -0.90
N SER A 86 -4.36 -10.02 -0.12
CA SER A 86 -2.99 -10.18 -0.62
C SER A 86 -2.87 -11.39 -1.55
N LEU A 87 -3.54 -12.50 -1.22
CA LEU A 87 -3.57 -13.66 -2.09
C LEU A 87 -4.31 -13.38 -3.40
N ALA A 88 -5.46 -12.72 -3.34
CA ALA A 88 -6.22 -12.33 -4.52
C ALA A 88 -5.42 -11.38 -5.43
N THR A 89 -4.71 -10.41 -4.86
CA THR A 89 -3.84 -9.48 -5.61
C THR A 89 -2.60 -10.16 -6.17
N ALA A 90 -2.05 -11.16 -5.48
CA ALA A 90 -0.96 -11.99 -6.00
C ALA A 90 -1.38 -12.86 -7.19
N ILE A 91 -2.57 -13.47 -7.12
CA ILE A 91 -3.17 -14.20 -8.25
C ILE A 91 -3.43 -13.24 -9.41
N PHE A 92 -3.93 -12.03 -9.12
CA PHE A 92 -4.11 -11.00 -10.13
C PHE A 92 -2.79 -10.60 -10.82
N ALA A 93 -1.68 -10.52 -10.07
CA ALA A 93 -0.35 -10.30 -10.63
C ALA A 93 0.08 -11.42 -11.59
N LEU A 94 -0.17 -12.69 -11.23
CA LEU A 94 0.11 -13.84 -12.13
C LEU A 94 -0.74 -13.81 -13.39
N VAL A 95 -2.01 -13.41 -13.28
CA VAL A 95 -2.89 -13.26 -14.45
C VAL A 95 -2.37 -12.14 -15.35
N ILE A 96 -1.92 -11.01 -14.79
CA ILE A 96 -1.28 -9.94 -15.57
C ILE A 96 0.01 -10.44 -16.24
N SER A 97 0.86 -11.18 -15.53
CA SER A 97 2.09 -11.70 -16.13
C SER A 97 1.80 -12.66 -17.28
N LEU A 98 0.72 -13.43 -17.20
CA LEU A 98 0.26 -14.27 -18.30
C LEU A 98 -0.08 -13.46 -19.55
N PHE A 99 -0.84 -12.36 -19.39
CA PHE A 99 -1.19 -11.49 -20.51
C PHE A 99 -0.01 -10.74 -21.11
N LEU A 100 0.98 -10.36 -20.28
CA LEU A 100 2.13 -9.58 -20.71
C LEU A 100 3.24 -10.42 -21.34
N PHE A 101 3.49 -11.63 -20.82
CA PHE A 101 4.65 -12.45 -21.18
C PHE A 101 4.30 -13.81 -21.80
N GLY A 102 3.01 -14.19 -21.79
CA GLY A 102 2.51 -15.43 -22.37
C GLY A 102 2.69 -16.68 -21.49
N LEU A 103 2.16 -17.81 -21.97
CA LEU A 103 2.19 -19.11 -21.27
C LEU A 103 3.57 -19.80 -21.28
N ASN A 104 4.45 -19.42 -22.20
CA ASN A 104 5.74 -20.09 -22.41
C ASN A 104 6.81 -19.71 -21.38
N GLN A 105 6.42 -19.04 -20.29
CA GLN A 105 7.33 -18.61 -19.25
C GLN A 105 7.60 -19.73 -18.23
N PRO A 106 8.83 -19.85 -17.69
CA PRO A 106 9.18 -20.88 -16.71
C PRO A 106 8.25 -20.94 -15.50
N ILE A 107 7.76 -19.77 -15.07
CA ILE A 107 6.83 -19.61 -13.94
C ILE A 107 5.52 -20.39 -14.11
N PHE A 108 5.12 -20.73 -15.33
CA PHE A 108 3.89 -21.48 -15.62
C PHE A 108 4.14 -22.95 -15.97
N SER A 109 5.38 -23.32 -16.29
CA SER A 109 5.74 -24.70 -16.65
C SER A 109 6.20 -25.54 -15.45
N ASN A 110 6.66 -24.90 -14.37
CA ASN A 110 7.27 -25.58 -13.24
C ASN A 110 6.72 -25.09 -11.90
N ALA A 111 6.24 -26.02 -11.07
CA ALA A 111 5.75 -25.71 -9.74
C ALA A 111 6.84 -25.08 -8.84
N ALA A 112 8.10 -25.47 -9.01
CA ALA A 112 9.22 -24.93 -8.25
C ALA A 112 9.49 -23.45 -8.56
N ASP A 113 9.04 -22.93 -9.71
CA ASP A 113 9.14 -21.52 -10.08
C ASP A 113 7.82 -20.77 -9.80
N PHE A 114 6.69 -21.45 -9.97
CA PHE A 114 5.36 -20.89 -9.72
C PHE A 114 5.13 -20.48 -8.26
N PHE A 115 5.39 -21.39 -7.31
CA PHE A 115 5.09 -21.12 -5.90
C PHE A 115 5.95 -20.01 -5.28
N PRO A 116 7.28 -19.95 -5.53
CA PRO A 116 8.09 -18.82 -5.07
C PRO A 116 7.67 -17.48 -5.69
N MET A 117 7.26 -17.47 -6.97
CA MET A 117 6.75 -16.27 -7.62
C MET A 117 5.44 -15.80 -6.97
N LEU A 118 4.47 -16.71 -6.77
CA LEU A 118 3.22 -16.43 -6.07
C LEU A 118 3.49 -15.89 -4.65
N ALA A 119 4.40 -16.53 -3.91
CA ALA A 119 4.78 -16.11 -2.57
C ALA A 119 5.41 -14.71 -2.56
N SER A 120 6.22 -14.37 -3.58
CA SER A 120 6.83 -13.06 -3.73
C SER A 120 5.78 -11.98 -3.98
N PHE A 121 4.81 -12.22 -4.87
CA PHE A 121 3.70 -11.28 -5.09
C PHE A 121 2.80 -11.13 -3.87
N PHE A 122 2.52 -12.23 -3.17
CA PHE A 122 1.76 -12.19 -1.92
C PHE A 122 2.46 -11.33 -0.86
N LEU A 123 3.78 -11.50 -0.71
CA LEU A 123 4.58 -10.77 0.25
C LEU A 123 4.63 -9.28 -0.11
N LEU A 124 4.86 -8.93 -1.38
CA LEU A 124 4.81 -7.55 -1.86
C LEU A 124 3.43 -6.93 -1.59
N ALA A 125 2.34 -7.60 -1.99
CA ALA A 125 1.00 -7.12 -1.75
C ALA A 125 0.74 -6.87 -0.26
N THR A 126 1.22 -7.76 0.61
CA THR A 126 1.09 -7.64 2.07
C THR A 126 1.90 -6.46 2.61
N ILE A 127 3.12 -6.22 2.13
CA ILE A 127 3.93 -5.06 2.52
C ILE A 127 3.23 -3.77 2.12
N HIS A 128 2.82 -3.65 0.85
CA HIS A 128 2.14 -2.45 0.35
C HIS A 128 0.82 -2.21 1.10
N GLY A 129 0.05 -3.27 1.38
CA GLY A 129 -1.16 -3.21 2.18
C GLY A 129 -0.91 -2.78 3.62
N GLY A 130 0.12 -3.33 4.27
CA GLY A 130 0.53 -2.97 5.63
C GLY A 130 0.94 -1.50 5.74
N ILE A 131 1.72 -0.99 4.79
CA ILE A 131 2.07 0.44 4.73
C ILE A 131 0.81 1.30 4.59
N ALA A 132 -0.17 0.85 3.80
CA ALA A 132 -1.44 1.56 3.65
C ALA A 132 -2.22 1.64 4.98
N LEU A 133 -2.22 0.56 5.78
CA LEU A 133 -2.82 0.56 7.13
C LEU A 133 -2.10 1.53 8.07
N VAL A 134 -0.77 1.54 8.05
CA VAL A 134 0.04 2.46 8.85
C VAL A 134 -0.29 3.92 8.49
N ILE A 135 -0.25 4.25 7.20
CA ILE A 135 -0.61 5.59 6.70
C ILE A 135 -2.01 5.97 7.15
N ARG A 136 -3.01 5.09 6.94
CA ARG A 136 -4.39 5.40 7.34
C ARG A 136 -4.54 5.53 8.85
N GLY A 137 -3.85 4.69 9.63
CA GLY A 137 -3.81 4.73 11.09
C GLY A 137 -3.27 6.06 11.61
N PHE A 138 -2.15 6.54 11.06
CA PHE A 138 -1.60 7.85 11.42
C PHE A 138 -2.57 9.00 11.11
N ILE A 139 -3.24 8.96 9.96
CA ILE A 139 -4.23 9.99 9.58
C ILE A 139 -5.38 10.02 10.59
N THR A 140 -5.96 8.86 10.89
CA THR A 140 -7.08 8.75 11.84
C THR A 140 -6.65 9.18 13.25
N TRP A 141 -5.49 8.72 13.71
CA TRP A 141 -4.97 9.05 15.04
C TRP A 141 -4.75 10.55 15.23
N PHE A 142 -4.18 11.23 14.22
CA PHE A 142 -4.00 12.68 14.26
C PHE A 142 -5.34 13.43 14.37
N ASP A 143 -6.36 12.96 13.67
CA ASP A 143 -7.69 13.56 13.72
C ASP A 143 -8.38 13.34 15.07
N GLU A 144 -8.20 12.17 15.68
CA GLU A 144 -8.70 11.89 17.01
C GLU A 144 -8.04 12.75 18.09
N ILE A 145 -6.72 12.96 18.03
CA ILE A 145 -6.02 13.85 18.99
C ILE A 145 -6.59 15.25 18.91
N ARG A 146 -6.68 15.81 17.70
CA ARG A 146 -7.19 17.17 17.50
C ARG A 146 -8.63 17.32 18.01
N LEU A 147 -9.47 16.32 17.76
CA LEU A 147 -10.86 16.33 18.25
C LEU A 147 -10.91 16.29 19.78
N LYS A 148 -10.08 15.47 20.42
CA LYS A 148 -9.98 15.40 21.89
C LYS A 148 -9.54 16.73 22.48
N GLU A 149 -8.52 17.38 21.91
CA GLU A 149 -8.06 18.70 22.35
C GLU A 149 -9.15 19.77 22.25
N GLU A 150 -9.91 19.79 21.14
CA GLU A 150 -11.01 20.74 20.95
C GLU A 150 -12.13 20.52 21.98
N LEU A 151 -12.49 19.26 22.25
CA LEU A 151 -13.50 18.91 23.25
C LEU A 151 -13.06 19.27 24.67
N THR A 152 -11.81 18.98 25.03
CA THR A 152 -11.26 19.34 26.35
C THR A 152 -11.26 20.85 26.55
N LYS A 153 -10.89 21.63 25.53
CA LYS A 153 -10.93 23.09 25.59
C LYS A 153 -12.35 23.63 25.80
N LYS A 154 -13.33 23.13 25.02
CA LYS A 154 -14.74 23.53 25.16
C LYS A 154 -15.32 23.16 26.52
N ASN A 155 -14.95 21.99 27.06
CA ASN A 155 -15.40 21.58 28.38
C ASN A 155 -14.87 22.52 29.47
N TYR A 156 -13.58 22.86 29.43
CA TYR A 156 -12.99 23.84 30.35
C TYR A 156 -13.64 25.22 30.26
N GLU A 157 -13.90 25.73 29.07
CA GLU A 157 -14.60 27.01 28.87
C GLU A 157 -16.03 26.98 29.46
N THR A 158 -16.71 25.85 29.35
CA THR A 158 -18.06 25.64 29.91
C THR A 158 -18.03 25.57 31.44
N GLU A 159 -17.11 24.81 32.02
CA GLU A 159 -16.90 24.73 33.47
C GLU A 159 -16.58 26.12 34.06
N MET A 160 -15.72 26.89 33.40
CA MET A 160 -15.38 28.24 33.83
C MET A 160 -16.57 29.21 33.73
N ALA A 161 -17.41 29.08 32.71
CA ALA A 161 -18.62 29.89 32.58
C ALA A 161 -19.64 29.56 33.67
N LEU A 162 -19.80 28.29 34.03
CA LEU A 162 -20.65 27.85 35.13
C LEU A 162 -20.16 28.41 36.47
N LEU A 163 -18.85 28.32 36.76
CA LEU A 163 -18.27 28.89 37.98
C LEU A 163 -18.50 30.40 38.07
N LYS A 164 -18.34 31.13 36.95
CA LYS A 164 -18.62 32.57 36.89
C LYS A 164 -20.09 32.94 37.10
N SER A 165 -21.02 32.04 36.76
CA SER A 165 -22.46 32.28 36.96
C SER A 165 -22.94 32.04 38.39
N GLN A 166 -22.14 31.33 39.19
CA GLN A 166 -22.43 31.01 40.59
C GLN A 166 -21.81 32.01 41.58
N LEU A 167 -20.95 32.91 41.10
CA LEU A 167 -20.36 34.03 41.85
C LEU A 167 -21.16 35.31 41.62
#